data_AF-A0A9D6MNJ2-F1
#
_entry.id   AF-A0A9D6MNJ2-F1
#
_cell.length_a   1.000
_cell.length_b   1.000
_cell.length_c   1.000
_cell.angle_alpha   90.00
_cell.angle_beta   90.00
_cell.angle_gamma   90.00
#
_symmetry.space_group_name_H-M   'P 1'
#
loop_
_entity.id
_entity.type
_entity.pdbx_description
1 polymer ?
#
loop_
_entity_poly.entity_id
_entity_poly.type
_entity_poly.pdbx_seq_one_letter_code
_entity_poly.pdbx_strand_id
1 'polypeptide(L)'
;MDEALRNAPGNRADLPAGFALPSRRLPQPRRTTGRERRWLDPAHGVLKQLERIIDRFAARYVYPHLLGVWHPYCWLLPRRFSLAVAAITPQLWPRDVDELRVLLLSDIHTGAFLHPEVLRPIIEELMRLEPDLVAITGDIVEGRVEDLDGFLPVLGVLAGAPLGAWFCFGNHDYFTGEPDQIRPHGGQIRLPASPPIVRQSQFCLDEGLYVHGSAMLAVTRGVGAVGLPWRAGANPEAVLLRIGSGRGRAALTLPPEHHRGGAPASESPTS
;
A
#
# COMPACT_ATOMS: atom_id res chain seq x y z
N MET A 1 -15.49 -19.09 11.01
CA MET A 1 -15.73 -17.63 11.10
C MET A 1 -15.25 -16.87 9.84
N ASP A 2 -14.97 -17.55 8.73
CA ASP A 2 -14.31 -16.99 7.53
C ASP A 2 -15.18 -17.02 6.26
N GLU A 3 -16.42 -17.49 6.40
CA GLU A 3 -17.39 -17.67 5.30
C GLU A 3 -18.53 -16.65 5.40
N ALA A 4 -18.88 -16.23 6.62
CA ALA A 4 -19.92 -15.22 6.88
C ALA A 4 -19.55 -13.81 6.41
N LEU A 5 -18.25 -13.48 6.28
CA LEU A 5 -17.78 -12.20 5.76
C LEU A 5 -17.75 -12.13 4.22
N ARG A 6 -17.83 -13.28 3.53
CA ARG A 6 -17.89 -13.31 2.05
C ARG A 6 -19.30 -13.02 1.51
N ASN A 7 -20.34 -13.22 2.32
CA ASN A 7 -21.74 -13.21 1.89
C ASN A 7 -22.60 -12.09 2.50
N ALA A 8 -22.00 -11.00 3.00
CA ALA A 8 -22.79 -9.84 3.44
C ALA A 8 -23.45 -9.14 2.24
N PRO A 9 -24.79 -8.97 2.20
CA PRO A 9 -25.58 -8.60 1.02
C PRO A 9 -25.49 -7.13 0.58
N GLY A 10 -24.40 -6.41 0.92
CA GLY A 10 -24.12 -5.04 0.47
C GLY A 10 -22.80 -4.86 -0.29
N ASN A 11 -22.05 -5.95 -0.54
CA ASN A 11 -20.62 -5.87 -0.89
C ASN A 11 -20.31 -5.96 -2.41
N ARG A 12 -21.29 -6.27 -3.28
CA ARG A 12 -21.08 -6.56 -4.71
C ARG A 12 -21.50 -5.47 -5.71
N ALA A 13 -22.17 -4.40 -5.28
CA ALA A 13 -22.82 -3.47 -6.20
C ALA A 13 -21.87 -2.56 -7.03
N ASP A 14 -20.56 -2.61 -6.80
CA ASP A 14 -19.62 -1.58 -7.29
C ASP A 14 -18.42 -2.13 -8.09
N LEU A 15 -18.33 -3.45 -8.32
CA LEU A 15 -17.26 -4.08 -9.08
C LEU A 15 -17.81 -4.71 -10.36
N PRO A 16 -17.01 -4.84 -11.43
CA PRO A 16 -17.42 -5.50 -12.66
C PRO A 16 -17.95 -6.90 -12.41
N ALA A 17 -18.93 -7.35 -13.21
CA ALA A 17 -19.41 -8.72 -13.15
C ALA A 17 -18.25 -9.70 -13.41
N GLY A 18 -18.12 -10.72 -12.55
CA GLY A 18 -17.04 -11.69 -12.66
C GLY A 18 -15.66 -11.17 -12.23
N PHE A 19 -15.60 -10.11 -11.41
CA PHE A 19 -14.35 -9.70 -10.77
C PHE A 19 -13.87 -10.79 -9.79
N ALA A 20 -12.64 -11.25 -9.97
CA ALA A 20 -12.13 -12.50 -9.38
C ALA A 20 -11.35 -12.30 -8.07
N LEU A 21 -10.80 -11.11 -7.81
CA LEU A 21 -9.98 -10.88 -6.60
C LEU A 21 -10.86 -10.64 -5.37
N PRO A 22 -10.47 -11.16 -4.18
CA PRO A 22 -11.13 -10.81 -2.93
C PRO A 22 -11.13 -9.29 -2.71
N SER A 23 -12.25 -8.72 -2.27
CA SER A 23 -12.35 -7.29 -2.05
C SER A 23 -12.93 -6.93 -0.69
N ARG A 24 -12.55 -5.74 -0.19
CA ARG A 24 -13.03 -5.17 1.07
C ARG A 24 -13.26 -3.67 0.91
N ARG A 25 -14.23 -3.11 1.62
CA ARG A 25 -14.36 -1.65 1.74
C ARG A 25 -13.41 -1.12 2.82
N LEU A 26 -12.75 -0.01 2.54
CA LEU A 26 -11.98 0.70 3.56
C LEU A 26 -12.93 1.35 4.58
N PRO A 27 -12.55 1.35 5.87
CA PRO A 27 -13.33 1.99 6.92
C PRO A 27 -13.31 3.52 6.77
N GLN A 28 -14.14 4.19 7.57
CA GLN A 28 -14.18 5.65 7.65
C GLN A 28 -12.80 6.25 7.93
N PRO A 29 -12.46 7.42 7.34
CA PRO A 29 -11.16 8.06 7.53
C PRO A 29 -10.89 8.35 9.01
N ARG A 30 -9.68 8.02 9.47
CA ARG A 30 -9.23 8.29 10.84
C ARG A 30 -8.46 9.60 10.87
N ARG A 31 -8.73 10.51 11.81
CA ARG A 31 -7.85 11.68 11.98
C ARG A 31 -6.48 11.24 12.49
N THR A 32 -5.42 11.70 11.83
CA THR A 32 -4.06 11.54 12.39
C THR A 32 -3.96 12.40 13.64
N THR A 33 -3.51 11.81 14.73
CA THR A 33 -3.38 12.46 16.04
C THR A 33 -2.02 13.14 16.23
N GLY A 34 -1.04 12.84 15.37
CA GLY A 34 0.36 13.24 15.54
C GLY A 34 1.04 12.56 16.74
N ARG A 35 0.32 11.67 17.44
CA ARG A 35 0.79 10.90 18.60
C ARG A 35 1.04 9.45 18.24
N GLU A 36 0.96 9.09 16.96
CA GLU A 36 1.29 7.75 16.48
C GLU A 36 2.79 7.48 16.70
N ARG A 37 3.11 6.81 17.81
CA ARG A 37 4.50 6.49 18.17
C ARG A 37 4.90 5.12 17.66
N ARG A 38 6.14 5.02 17.18
CA ARG A 38 6.79 3.73 16.98
C ARG A 38 7.07 3.12 18.35
N TRP A 39 6.71 1.84 18.51
CA TRP A 39 7.09 1.09 19.70
C TRP A 39 8.54 0.60 19.64
N LEU A 40 9.07 0.44 18.43
CA LEU A 40 10.43 -0.01 18.12
C LEU A 40 10.99 0.89 17.03
N ASP A 41 12.25 1.32 17.15
CA ASP A 41 12.94 1.99 16.03
C ASP A 41 13.44 0.92 15.04
N PRO A 42 12.90 0.86 13.80
CA PRO A 42 13.36 -0.09 12.80
C PRO A 42 14.73 0.26 12.20
N ALA A 43 15.23 1.48 12.42
CA ALA A 43 16.51 1.93 11.88
C ALA A 43 17.71 1.62 12.80
N HIS A 44 17.48 1.41 14.10
CA HIS A 44 18.54 1.19 15.09
C HIS A 44 18.13 0.14 16.13
N GLY A 45 19.03 -0.78 16.43
CA GLY A 45 18.85 -1.76 17.51
C GLY A 45 19.38 -3.15 17.19
N VAL A 46 19.52 -3.97 18.24
CA VAL A 46 20.03 -5.36 18.15
C VAL A 46 19.16 -6.22 17.21
N LEU A 47 17.84 -5.99 17.22
CA LEU A 47 16.89 -6.71 16.37
C LEU A 47 17.16 -6.47 14.87
N LYS A 48 17.47 -5.22 14.49
CA LYS A 48 17.78 -4.86 13.10
C LYS A 48 19.13 -5.41 12.66
N GLN A 49 20.13 -5.44 13.55
CA GLN A 49 21.41 -6.08 13.24
C GLN A 49 21.24 -7.59 13.02
N LEU A 50 20.44 -8.26 13.85
CA LEU A 50 20.12 -9.68 13.68
C LEU A 50 19.37 -9.93 12.37
N GLU A 51 18.36 -9.13 12.05
CA GLU A 51 17.64 -9.19 10.76
C GLU A 51 18.62 -9.07 9.59
N ARG A 52 19.52 -8.08 9.58
CA ARG A 52 20.53 -7.90 8.52
C ARG A 52 21.54 -9.05 8.43
N ILE A 53 21.84 -9.72 9.54
CA ILE A 53 22.69 -10.92 9.56
C ILE A 53 21.93 -12.10 8.96
N ILE A 54 20.68 -12.31 9.38
CA ILE A 54 19.81 -13.37 8.87
C ILE A 54 19.54 -13.18 7.38
N ASP A 55 19.24 -11.97 6.93
CA ASP A 55 19.00 -11.68 5.52
C ASP A 55 20.25 -11.92 4.67
N ARG A 56 21.43 -11.47 5.11
CA ARG A 56 22.69 -11.76 4.39
C ARG A 56 22.98 -13.26 4.34
N PHE A 57 22.73 -13.97 5.43
CA PHE A 57 22.90 -15.41 5.48
C PHE A 57 21.91 -16.11 4.54
N ALA A 58 20.64 -15.75 4.62
CA ALA A 58 19.58 -16.33 3.79
C ALA A 58 19.80 -16.02 2.31
N ALA A 59 20.13 -14.77 1.95
CA ALA A 59 20.43 -14.39 0.58
C ALA A 59 21.64 -15.11 -0.01
N ARG A 60 22.66 -15.41 0.81
CA ARG A 60 23.87 -16.09 0.33
C ARG A 60 23.78 -17.61 0.32
N TYR A 61 23.06 -18.20 1.27
CA TYR A 61 23.10 -19.65 1.51
C TYR A 61 21.75 -20.36 1.42
N VAL A 62 20.63 -19.63 1.44
CA VAL A 62 19.28 -20.23 1.45
C VAL A 62 18.56 -19.92 0.14
N TYR A 63 18.39 -18.65 -0.20
CA TYR A 63 17.58 -18.22 -1.34
C TYR A 63 18.08 -18.75 -2.70
N PRO A 64 19.38 -18.83 -3.01
CA PRO A 64 19.84 -19.40 -4.28
C PRO A 64 19.41 -20.86 -4.48
N HIS A 65 19.29 -21.63 -3.40
CA HIS A 65 18.87 -23.04 -3.44
C HIS A 65 17.36 -23.19 -3.29
N LEU A 66 16.72 -22.31 -2.52
CA LEU A 66 15.28 -22.38 -2.23
C LEU A 66 14.46 -21.81 -3.41
N LEU A 67 14.83 -20.65 -3.93
CA LEU A 67 14.11 -19.98 -5.02
C LEU A 67 14.25 -20.71 -6.36
N GLY A 68 15.32 -21.50 -6.55
CA GLY A 68 15.41 -22.40 -7.72
C GLY A 68 14.36 -23.53 -7.74
N VAL A 69 13.66 -23.77 -6.62
CA VAL A 69 12.71 -24.88 -6.46
C VAL A 69 11.33 -24.40 -5.99
N TRP A 70 11.26 -23.36 -5.15
CA TRP A 70 10.04 -22.90 -4.52
C TRP A 70 10.04 -21.40 -4.21
N HIS A 71 9.03 -20.70 -4.72
CA HIS A 71 8.74 -19.30 -4.39
C HIS A 71 7.49 -19.22 -3.48
N PRO A 72 7.64 -19.29 -2.14
CA PRO A 72 6.51 -19.32 -1.21
C PRO A 72 5.66 -18.06 -1.29
N TYR A 73 6.28 -16.90 -1.52
CA TYR A 73 5.56 -15.65 -1.70
C TYR A 73 4.66 -15.67 -2.93
N CYS A 74 5.20 -16.07 -4.08
CA CYS A 74 4.46 -16.24 -5.33
C CYS A 74 3.30 -17.24 -5.19
N TRP A 75 3.47 -18.30 -4.41
CA TRP A 75 2.40 -19.25 -4.12
C TRP A 75 1.30 -18.64 -3.22
N LEU A 76 1.67 -17.81 -2.25
CA LEU A 76 0.72 -17.17 -1.32
C LEU A 76 0.03 -15.94 -1.91
N LEU A 77 0.70 -15.19 -2.77
CA LEU A 77 0.25 -13.89 -3.26
C LEU A 77 -1.15 -13.96 -3.89
N PRO A 78 -1.44 -14.82 -4.90
CA PRO A 78 -2.78 -14.91 -5.47
C PRO A 78 -3.88 -15.30 -4.47
N ARG A 79 -3.53 -16.03 -3.40
CA ARG A 79 -4.49 -16.49 -2.38
C ARG A 79 -4.79 -15.45 -1.31
N ARG A 80 -3.85 -14.52 -1.09
CA ARG A 80 -3.93 -13.53 -0.01
C ARG A 80 -4.13 -12.11 -0.50
N PHE A 81 -3.88 -11.85 -1.78
CA PHE A 81 -4.10 -10.55 -2.39
C PHE A 81 -5.55 -10.11 -2.24
N SER A 82 -5.74 -8.82 -1.97
CA SER A 82 -7.08 -8.24 -1.85
C SER A 82 -7.16 -6.84 -2.46
N LEU A 83 -8.31 -6.50 -3.02
CA LEU A 83 -8.65 -5.15 -3.43
C LEU A 83 -9.35 -4.42 -2.28
N ALA A 84 -8.76 -3.33 -1.80
CA ALA A 84 -9.43 -2.39 -0.93
C ALA A 84 -10.15 -1.32 -1.76
N VAL A 85 -11.39 -0.97 -1.42
CA VAL A 85 -12.19 0.01 -2.16
C VAL A 85 -12.65 1.13 -1.23
N ALA A 86 -12.50 2.38 -1.66
CA ALA A 86 -13.05 3.54 -0.97
C ALA A 86 -13.77 4.49 -1.91
N ALA A 87 -14.90 5.04 -1.45
CA ALA A 87 -15.59 6.15 -2.10
C ALA A 87 -15.36 7.41 -1.27
N ILE A 88 -14.82 8.44 -1.91
CA ILE A 88 -14.37 9.68 -1.31
C ILE A 88 -15.16 10.82 -1.95
N THR A 89 -15.70 11.71 -1.13
CA THR A 89 -16.44 12.87 -1.62
C THR A 89 -15.85 14.16 -1.08
N PRO A 90 -14.91 14.77 -1.83
CA PRO A 90 -14.39 16.08 -1.49
C PRO A 90 -15.51 17.12 -1.51
N GLN A 91 -15.50 18.05 -0.55
CA GLN A 91 -16.56 19.07 -0.43
C GLN A 91 -16.67 19.97 -1.66
N LEU A 92 -15.55 20.18 -2.35
CA LEU A 92 -15.44 21.07 -3.51
C LEU A 92 -15.37 20.31 -4.84
N TRP A 93 -15.79 19.04 -4.89
CA TRP A 93 -15.84 18.30 -6.16
C TRP A 93 -16.86 18.97 -7.11
N PRO A 94 -16.47 19.34 -8.35
CA PRO A 94 -17.39 19.96 -9.29
C PRO A 94 -18.60 19.08 -9.59
N ARG A 95 -19.78 19.68 -9.75
CA ARG A 95 -21.05 18.93 -9.92
C ARG A 95 -21.21 18.28 -11.30
N ASP A 96 -20.43 18.76 -12.25
CA ASP A 96 -20.40 18.46 -13.68
C ASP A 96 -19.18 17.61 -14.07
N VAL A 97 -18.34 17.23 -13.11
CA VAL A 97 -17.20 16.33 -13.31
C VAL A 97 -17.56 14.95 -12.79
N ASP A 98 -17.40 13.95 -13.65
CA ASP A 98 -17.62 12.55 -13.32
C ASP A 98 -16.68 12.06 -12.20
N GLU A 99 -17.03 10.93 -11.61
CA GLU A 99 -16.20 10.29 -10.60
C GLU A 99 -14.86 9.85 -11.19
N LEU A 100 -13.77 10.20 -10.51
CA LEU A 100 -12.42 9.75 -10.84
C LEU A 100 -12.11 8.42 -10.12
N ARG A 101 -11.73 7.40 -10.89
CA ARG A 101 -11.26 6.11 -10.39
C ARG A 101 -9.74 6.05 -10.40
N VAL A 102 -9.14 6.04 -9.21
CA VAL A 102 -7.70 5.94 -9.03
C VAL A 102 -7.34 4.56 -8.50
N LEU A 103 -6.56 3.80 -9.26
CA LEU A 103 -5.94 2.57 -8.78
C LEU A 103 -4.61 2.91 -8.12
N LEU A 104 -4.53 2.70 -6.81
CA LEU A 104 -3.35 2.93 -5.99
C LEU A 104 -2.62 1.61 -5.72
N LEU A 105 -1.34 1.58 -6.12
CA LEU A 105 -0.37 0.51 -5.90
C LEU A 105 0.84 1.07 -5.15
N SER A 106 1.55 0.22 -4.43
CA SER A 106 2.78 0.59 -3.71
C SER A 106 3.58 -0.66 -3.39
N ASP A 107 4.88 -0.50 -3.16
CA ASP A 107 5.77 -1.54 -2.61
C ASP A 107 5.64 -2.83 -3.42
N ILE A 108 5.78 -2.77 -4.75
CA ILE A 108 5.64 -3.93 -5.63
C ILE A 108 6.83 -4.89 -5.46
N HIS A 109 8.03 -4.36 -5.24
CA HIS A 109 9.26 -5.17 -5.08
C HIS A 109 9.43 -6.21 -6.17
N THR A 110 9.49 -5.74 -7.42
CA THR A 110 9.98 -6.55 -8.54
C THR A 110 11.39 -7.06 -8.22
N GLY A 111 11.73 -8.26 -8.70
CA GLY A 111 12.99 -8.93 -8.40
C GLY A 111 12.81 -10.32 -7.79
N ALA A 112 13.74 -10.73 -6.94
CA ALA A 112 13.97 -12.15 -6.59
C ALA A 112 12.78 -12.92 -5.99
N PHE A 113 11.82 -12.26 -5.34
CA PHE A 113 10.73 -12.93 -4.61
C PHE A 113 9.38 -12.91 -5.33
N LEU A 114 9.27 -12.13 -6.41
CA LEU A 114 8.07 -11.99 -7.22
C LEU A 114 8.36 -12.47 -8.64
N HIS A 115 7.39 -13.09 -9.29
CA HIS A 115 7.49 -13.52 -10.69
C HIS A 115 6.48 -12.76 -11.55
N PRO A 116 6.87 -12.28 -12.75
CA PRO A 116 5.96 -11.59 -13.67
C PRO A 116 4.69 -12.39 -13.98
N GLU A 117 4.78 -13.71 -14.08
CA GLU A 117 3.66 -14.61 -14.40
C GLU A 117 2.61 -14.65 -13.28
N VAL A 118 3.02 -14.36 -12.04
CA VAL A 118 2.12 -14.31 -10.88
C VAL A 118 1.49 -12.92 -10.75
N LEU A 119 2.27 -11.87 -11.03
CA LEU A 119 1.78 -10.50 -10.98
C LEU A 119 0.82 -10.17 -12.13
N ARG A 120 1.09 -10.69 -13.33
CA ARG A 120 0.31 -10.45 -14.56
C ARG A 120 -1.21 -10.62 -14.38
N PRO A 121 -1.74 -11.79 -13.96
CA PRO A 121 -3.17 -11.96 -13.82
C PRO A 121 -3.78 -11.03 -12.77
N ILE A 122 -3.02 -10.63 -11.74
CA ILE A 122 -3.49 -9.66 -10.74
C ILE A 122 -3.63 -8.27 -11.40
N ILE A 123 -2.61 -7.82 -12.14
CA ILE A 123 -2.63 -6.52 -12.83
C ILE A 123 -3.73 -6.47 -13.90
N GLU A 124 -3.86 -7.52 -14.70
CA GLU A 124 -4.92 -7.62 -15.71
C GLU A 124 -6.31 -7.56 -15.09
N GLU A 125 -6.54 -8.28 -13.98
CA GLU A 125 -7.80 -8.24 -13.26
C GLU A 125 -8.07 -6.88 -12.61
N LEU A 126 -7.04 -6.20 -12.07
CA LEU A 126 -7.16 -4.84 -11.56
C LEU A 126 -7.51 -3.83 -12.67
N MET A 127 -6.95 -3.99 -13.88
CA MET A 127 -7.25 -3.10 -15.00
C MET A 127 -8.67 -3.30 -15.56
N ARG A 128 -9.33 -4.45 -15.32
CA ARG A 128 -10.77 -4.63 -15.59
C ARG A 128 -11.67 -3.74 -14.74
N LEU A 129 -11.14 -3.10 -13.69
CA LEU A 129 -11.86 -2.07 -12.92
C LEU A 129 -12.02 -0.77 -13.71
N GLU A 130 -11.34 -0.66 -14.86
CA GLU A 130 -11.29 0.54 -15.71
C GLU A 130 -10.91 1.77 -14.88
N PRO A 131 -9.71 1.78 -14.26
CA PRO A 131 -9.24 2.97 -13.57
C PRO A 131 -8.95 4.08 -14.59
N ASP A 132 -9.32 5.31 -14.23
CA ASP A 132 -8.97 6.49 -15.02
C ASP A 132 -7.49 6.82 -14.88
N LEU A 133 -6.92 6.59 -13.69
CA LEU A 133 -5.52 6.85 -13.35
C LEU A 133 -4.96 5.71 -12.49
N VAL A 134 -3.71 5.32 -12.76
CA VAL A 134 -2.94 4.46 -11.88
C VAL A 134 -1.88 5.29 -11.15
N ALA A 135 -1.80 5.15 -9.84
CA ALA A 135 -0.77 5.78 -9.00
C ALA A 135 0.06 4.69 -8.31
N ILE A 136 1.38 4.71 -8.52
CA ILE A 136 2.34 3.82 -7.86
C ILE A 136 3.17 4.65 -6.88
N THR A 137 2.93 4.49 -5.58
CA THR A 137 3.49 5.37 -4.54
C THR A 137 4.83 4.92 -3.97
N GLY A 138 5.68 4.35 -4.82
CA GLY A 138 7.04 3.95 -4.49
C GLY A 138 7.27 2.46 -4.41
N ASP A 139 8.56 2.13 -4.33
CA ASP A 139 9.14 0.82 -4.12
C ASP A 139 8.69 -0.22 -5.18
N ILE A 140 8.89 0.15 -6.45
CA ILE A 140 8.67 -0.77 -7.58
C ILE A 140 9.76 -1.85 -7.63
N VAL A 141 11.01 -1.48 -7.39
CA VAL A 141 12.16 -2.40 -7.45
C VAL A 141 12.69 -2.72 -6.06
N GLU A 142 13.61 -3.68 -5.99
CA GLU A 142 14.30 -4.07 -4.75
C GLU A 142 15.67 -3.40 -4.55
N GLY A 143 16.07 -2.55 -5.49
CA GLY A 143 17.34 -1.81 -5.43
C GLY A 143 18.15 -1.86 -6.72
N ARG A 144 17.73 -2.65 -7.71
CA ARG A 144 18.39 -2.74 -9.01
C ARG A 144 17.42 -2.41 -10.14
N VAL A 145 17.90 -1.69 -11.17
CA VAL A 145 17.08 -1.43 -12.37
C VAL A 145 16.75 -2.74 -13.08
N GLU A 146 17.67 -3.70 -13.07
CA GLU A 146 17.49 -5.02 -13.69
C GLU A 146 16.36 -5.84 -13.04
N ASP A 147 15.90 -5.47 -11.84
CA ASP A 147 14.74 -6.12 -11.22
C ASP A 147 13.44 -5.84 -12.01
N LEU A 148 13.43 -4.81 -12.87
CA LEU A 148 12.34 -4.54 -13.82
C LEU A 148 12.39 -5.46 -15.04
N ASP A 149 13.52 -6.14 -15.29
CA ASP A 149 13.68 -6.98 -16.46
C ASP A 149 12.69 -8.15 -16.39
N GLY A 150 11.81 -8.23 -17.39
CA GLY A 150 10.68 -9.18 -17.41
C GLY A 150 9.39 -8.66 -16.77
N PHE A 151 9.44 -7.66 -15.89
CA PHE A 151 8.26 -7.02 -15.31
C PHE A 151 7.70 -5.88 -16.14
N LEU A 152 8.52 -5.22 -16.97
CA LEU A 152 8.07 -4.12 -17.84
C LEU A 152 6.84 -4.48 -18.70
N PRO A 153 6.73 -5.66 -19.34
CA PRO A 153 5.54 -6.04 -20.09
C PRO A 153 4.28 -6.26 -19.22
N VAL A 154 4.45 -6.47 -17.92
CA VAL A 154 3.33 -6.61 -16.96
C VAL A 154 2.93 -5.23 -16.46
N LEU A 155 3.89 -4.43 -15.99
CA LEU A 155 3.65 -3.08 -15.49
C LEU A 155 3.16 -2.15 -16.60
N GLY A 156 3.61 -2.34 -17.83
CA GLY A 156 3.17 -1.56 -19.00
C GLY A 156 1.67 -1.65 -19.27
N VAL A 157 0.98 -2.70 -18.81
CA VAL A 157 -0.48 -2.81 -18.90
C VAL A 157 -1.18 -1.67 -18.13
N LEU A 158 -0.58 -1.20 -17.03
CA LEU A 158 -1.12 -0.10 -16.21
C LEU A 158 -1.20 1.23 -16.99
N ALA A 159 -0.31 1.41 -17.98
CA ALA A 159 -0.33 2.61 -18.84
C ALA A 159 -1.57 2.67 -19.75
N GLY A 160 -2.37 1.60 -19.83
CA GLY A 160 -3.65 1.59 -20.53
C GLY A 160 -4.76 2.42 -19.85
N ALA A 161 -4.53 2.93 -18.63
CA ALA A 161 -5.47 3.87 -18.01
C ALA A 161 -5.52 5.19 -18.82
N PRO A 162 -6.71 5.82 -19.02
CA PRO A 162 -6.87 7.03 -19.82
C PRO A 162 -5.96 8.21 -19.42
N LEU A 163 -5.72 8.40 -18.12
CA LEU A 163 -4.83 9.43 -17.57
C LEU A 163 -3.41 8.91 -17.29
N GLY A 164 -3.13 7.67 -17.70
CA GLY A 164 -1.84 7.01 -17.56
C GLY A 164 -1.56 6.43 -16.18
N ALA A 165 -0.36 5.85 -16.08
CA ALA A 165 0.21 5.36 -14.84
C ALA A 165 1.33 6.29 -14.38
N TRP A 166 1.21 6.79 -13.15
CA TRP A 166 2.15 7.72 -12.53
C TRP A 166 2.88 7.04 -11.39
N PHE A 167 4.15 7.38 -11.21
CA PHE A 167 5.03 6.78 -10.23
C PHE A 167 5.87 7.85 -9.52
N CYS A 168 6.08 7.67 -8.22
CA CYS A 168 7.07 8.42 -7.45
C CYS A 168 8.07 7.47 -6.78
N PHE A 169 9.33 7.88 -6.63
CA PHE A 169 10.37 7.05 -6.02
C PHE A 169 10.12 6.76 -4.54
N GLY A 170 10.18 5.49 -4.18
CA GLY A 170 10.35 5.02 -2.81
C GLY A 170 11.83 4.86 -2.45
N ASN A 171 12.11 4.38 -1.25
CA ASN A 171 13.47 4.19 -0.73
C ASN A 171 14.24 3.07 -1.42
N HIS A 172 13.59 2.08 -2.01
CA HIS A 172 14.25 1.01 -2.79
C HIS A 172 14.46 1.38 -4.25
N ASP A 173 13.81 2.44 -4.74
CA ASP A 173 13.94 2.86 -6.14
C ASP A 173 15.17 3.75 -6.40
N TYR A 174 15.99 4.04 -5.37
CA TYR A 174 17.22 4.81 -5.53
C TYR A 174 18.39 3.89 -5.93
N PHE A 175 18.74 3.92 -7.21
CA PHE A 175 19.76 3.08 -7.84
C PHE A 175 21.22 3.47 -7.52
N THR A 176 21.44 4.44 -6.62
CA THR A 176 22.76 5.07 -6.38
C THR A 176 23.22 5.06 -4.92
N GLY A 177 22.44 4.50 -3.99
CA GLY A 177 22.75 4.53 -2.55
C GLY A 177 23.65 3.38 -2.09
N GLU A 178 24.52 3.64 -1.10
CA GLU A 178 25.18 2.56 -0.36
C GLU A 178 24.12 1.57 0.16
N PRO A 179 24.38 0.25 0.16
CA PRO A 179 23.43 -0.79 0.60
C PRO A 179 22.86 -0.60 2.02
N ASP A 180 23.46 0.30 2.80
CA ASP A 180 23.05 0.67 4.16
C ASP A 180 21.86 1.63 4.21
N GLN A 181 21.48 2.26 3.09
CA GLN A 181 20.34 3.19 3.01
C GLN A 181 19.02 2.52 2.56
N ILE A 182 19.11 1.26 2.12
CA ILE A 182 17.97 0.41 1.76
C ILE A 182 17.18 0.11 3.05
N ARG A 183 16.08 0.85 3.26
CA ARG A 183 15.19 0.62 4.40
C ARG A 183 14.20 -0.48 4.02
N PRO A 184 14.01 -1.54 4.81
CA PRO A 184 12.89 -2.47 4.59
C PRO A 184 11.55 -1.72 4.55
N HIS A 185 10.49 -2.40 4.11
CA HIS A 185 9.12 -1.84 3.99
C HIS A 185 8.13 -2.41 4.98
N GLY A 186 6.98 -1.71 5.00
CA GLY A 186 5.73 -1.94 5.72
C GLY A 186 5.66 -3.20 6.57
N GLY A 187 5.42 -3.03 7.88
CA GLY A 187 5.33 -4.08 8.87
C GLY A 187 4.68 -5.38 8.37
N GLN A 188 5.54 -6.31 7.94
CA GLN A 188 5.16 -7.55 7.27
C GLN A 188 4.47 -8.54 8.22
N ILE A 189 4.59 -8.31 9.52
CA ILE A 189 4.04 -9.14 10.59
C ILE A 189 3.11 -8.30 11.46
N ARG A 190 1.87 -8.77 11.58
CA ARG A 190 0.80 -8.17 12.38
C ARG A 190 0.06 -9.25 13.15
N LEU A 191 -0.12 -9.05 14.45
CA LEU A 191 -0.93 -9.94 15.30
C LEU A 191 -2.43 -9.59 15.16
N PRO A 192 -3.33 -10.55 15.46
CA PRO A 192 -4.78 -10.29 15.44
C PRO A 192 -5.14 -9.08 16.30
N ALA A 193 -5.93 -8.16 15.74
CA ALA A 193 -6.38 -6.93 16.39
C ALA A 193 -5.28 -5.96 16.89
N SER A 194 -4.01 -6.18 16.54
CA SER A 194 -2.92 -5.26 16.88
C SER A 194 -2.48 -4.42 15.66
N PRO A 195 -1.78 -3.29 15.88
CA PRO A 195 -0.86 -2.71 14.91
C PRO A 195 0.18 -3.73 14.40
N PRO A 196 0.82 -3.49 13.24
CA PRO A 196 1.98 -4.28 12.84
C PRO A 196 3.08 -4.15 13.90
N ILE A 197 3.85 -5.24 14.06
CA ILE A 197 4.93 -5.34 15.07
C ILE A 197 6.02 -4.30 14.78
N VAL A 198 6.29 -4.03 13.51
CA VAL A 198 7.28 -3.05 13.07
C VAL A 198 6.58 -1.98 12.22
N ARG A 199 6.59 -0.74 12.70
CA ARG A 199 6.06 0.43 11.98
C ARG A 199 7.21 1.25 11.44
N GLN A 200 7.35 1.29 10.11
CA GLN A 200 8.49 1.95 9.46
C GLN A 200 8.15 3.33 8.91
N SER A 201 6.89 3.55 8.51
CA SER A 201 6.41 4.90 8.23
C SER A 201 6.70 5.80 9.42
N GLN A 202 7.33 6.95 9.16
CA GLN A 202 7.57 7.95 10.18
C GLN A 202 6.27 8.48 10.81
N PHE A 203 5.18 8.39 10.06
CA PHE A 203 3.84 8.75 10.50
C PHE A 203 3.08 7.57 11.14
N CYS A 204 3.68 6.38 11.19
CA CYS A 204 3.10 5.18 11.79
C CYS A 204 1.71 4.82 11.22
N LEU A 205 1.52 5.10 9.93
CA LEU A 205 0.32 4.77 9.17
C LEU A 205 0.55 3.45 8.43
N ASP A 206 -0.36 2.50 8.58
CA ASP A 206 -0.14 1.12 8.12
C ASP A 206 -1.11 0.71 7.00
N GLU A 207 -2.36 1.17 7.05
CA GLU A 207 -3.38 0.89 6.04
C GLU A 207 -4.60 1.82 6.21
N GLY A 208 -5.32 2.06 5.11
CA GLY A 208 -6.61 2.73 5.11
C GLY A 208 -6.55 4.22 4.88
N LEU A 209 -7.64 4.90 5.25
CA LEU A 209 -7.80 6.33 5.01
C LEU A 209 -7.55 7.14 6.28
N TYR A 210 -6.82 8.23 6.12
CA TYR A 210 -6.51 9.15 7.20
C TYR A 210 -6.78 10.58 6.79
N VAL A 211 -7.10 11.43 7.76
CA VAL A 211 -7.20 12.88 7.57
C VAL A 211 -6.04 13.53 8.31
N HIS A 212 -5.18 14.23 7.58
CA HIS A 212 -4.04 14.97 8.10
C HIS A 212 -4.17 16.44 7.71
N GLY A 213 -4.51 17.29 8.68
CA GLY A 213 -4.88 18.68 8.39
C GLY A 213 -6.11 18.74 7.48
N SER A 214 -5.97 19.43 6.34
CA SER A 214 -6.98 19.52 5.27
C SER A 214 -6.84 18.44 4.18
N ALA A 215 -5.78 17.62 4.26
CA ALA A 215 -5.50 16.56 3.30
C ALA A 215 -6.06 15.23 3.78
N MET A 216 -6.41 14.38 2.81
CA MET A 216 -6.71 12.99 3.07
C MET A 216 -5.61 12.10 2.50
N LEU A 217 -5.15 11.16 3.31
CA LEU A 217 -4.10 10.22 2.98
C LEU A 217 -4.73 8.85 2.78
N ALA A 218 -4.46 8.23 1.64
CA ALA A 218 -4.76 6.82 1.41
C ALA A 218 -3.47 6.02 1.55
N VAL A 219 -3.47 5.03 2.44
CA VAL A 219 -2.31 4.21 2.75
C VAL A 219 -2.64 2.76 2.41
N THR A 220 -1.79 2.14 1.61
CA THR A 220 -1.87 0.72 1.25
C THR A 220 -0.78 -0.07 1.97
N ARG A 221 -1.04 -1.35 2.24
CA ARG A 221 -0.03 -2.29 2.74
C ARG A 221 0.98 -2.72 1.67
N GLY A 222 0.75 -2.34 0.42
CA GLY A 222 1.60 -2.67 -0.72
C GLY A 222 1.43 -4.10 -1.25
N VAL A 223 2.10 -4.37 -2.37
CA VAL A 223 1.87 -5.58 -3.18
C VAL A 223 2.91 -6.67 -2.93
N GLY A 224 4.18 -6.32 -2.72
CA GLY A 224 5.37 -7.18 -2.68
C GLY A 224 5.90 -7.47 -1.29
N ALA A 225 7.02 -8.18 -1.16
CA ALA A 225 7.66 -8.47 0.12
C ALA A 225 9.18 -8.40 0.01
N VAL A 226 9.83 -8.08 1.12
CA VAL A 226 11.28 -7.80 1.21
C VAL A 226 11.92 -8.56 2.35
N GLY A 227 13.16 -9.02 2.15
CA GLY A 227 13.84 -9.90 3.09
C GLY A 227 13.15 -11.27 3.11
N LEU A 228 12.44 -11.58 4.20
CA LEU A 228 11.67 -12.82 4.29
C LEU A 228 10.47 -12.79 3.33
N PRO A 229 10.34 -13.75 2.40
CA PRO A 229 9.30 -13.77 1.37
C PRO A 229 7.94 -14.24 1.94
N TRP A 230 7.51 -13.64 3.05
CA TRP A 230 6.29 -14.00 3.76
C TRP A 230 5.69 -12.79 4.46
N ARG A 231 4.35 -12.68 4.40
CA ARG A 231 3.56 -11.68 5.13
C ARG A 231 2.55 -12.38 6.04
N ALA A 232 2.53 -11.98 7.32
CA ALA A 232 1.63 -12.52 8.33
C ALA A 232 0.70 -11.42 8.86
N GLY A 233 -0.61 -11.53 8.62
CA GLY A 233 -1.58 -10.51 9.05
C GLY A 233 -1.55 -9.18 8.28
N ALA A 234 -0.58 -8.99 7.38
CA ALA A 234 -0.46 -7.84 6.48
C ALA A 234 -0.59 -8.28 5.02
N ASN A 235 -1.79 -8.72 4.62
CA ASN A 235 -2.04 -9.24 3.28
C ASN A 235 -1.67 -8.23 2.19
N PRO A 236 -1.09 -8.68 1.05
CA PRO A 236 -0.88 -7.86 -0.12
C PRO A 236 -2.17 -7.20 -0.60
N GLU A 237 -2.10 -5.93 -1.03
CA GLU A 237 -3.29 -5.24 -1.52
C GLU A 237 -3.01 -4.16 -2.57
N ALA A 238 -4.03 -3.91 -3.38
CA ALA A 238 -4.21 -2.68 -4.14
C ALA A 238 -5.42 -1.92 -3.58
N VAL A 239 -5.47 -0.60 -3.81
CA VAL A 239 -6.60 0.23 -3.38
C VAL A 239 -7.24 0.89 -4.60
N LEU A 240 -8.55 0.69 -4.80
CA LEU A 240 -9.35 1.47 -5.73
C LEU A 240 -10.01 2.64 -4.96
N LEU A 241 -9.58 3.85 -5.26
CA LEU A 241 -10.18 5.09 -4.78
C LEU A 241 -11.16 5.62 -5.82
N ARG A 242 -12.37 5.94 -5.39
CA ARG A 242 -13.42 6.53 -6.22
C ARG A 242 -13.71 7.91 -5.67
N ILE A 243 -13.37 8.96 -6.41
CA ILE A 243 -13.40 10.33 -5.93
C ILE A 243 -14.44 11.09 -6.74
N GLY A 244 -15.47 11.66 -6.09
CA GLY A 244 -16.57 12.29 -6.82
C GLY A 244 -17.53 13.09 -5.96
N SER A 245 -18.65 13.54 -6.55
CA SER A 245 -19.66 14.33 -5.83
C SER A 245 -20.62 13.50 -4.95
N GLY A 246 -20.48 12.17 -4.91
CA GLY A 246 -21.25 11.29 -4.01
C GLY A 246 -22.70 11.02 -4.39
N ARG A 247 -23.14 11.34 -5.62
CA ARG A 247 -24.53 11.07 -6.04
C ARG A 247 -24.84 9.57 -5.91
N GLY A 248 -25.74 9.22 -4.98
CA GLY A 248 -26.27 7.85 -4.85
C GLY A 248 -25.45 6.86 -4.01
N ARG A 249 -24.44 7.28 -3.24
CA ARG A 249 -23.64 6.36 -2.39
C ARG A 249 -23.45 6.84 -0.96
N ALA A 250 -23.28 5.88 -0.04
CA ALA A 250 -22.76 6.12 1.30
C ALA A 250 -21.29 6.56 1.18
N ALA A 251 -21.07 7.87 1.13
CA ALA A 251 -19.79 8.47 0.90
C ALA A 251 -19.02 8.76 2.21
N LEU A 252 -17.69 8.71 2.12
CA LEU A 252 -16.82 9.15 3.19
C LEU A 252 -16.66 10.67 3.08
N THR A 253 -17.43 11.40 3.88
CA THR A 253 -17.37 12.87 3.94
C THR A 253 -16.16 13.29 4.78
N LEU A 254 -15.35 14.19 4.24
CA LEU A 254 -14.29 14.83 5.02
C LEU A 254 -14.94 15.63 6.17
N PRO A 255 -14.55 15.39 7.43
CA PRO A 255 -15.10 16.14 8.55
C PRO A 255 -14.77 17.64 8.37
N PRO A 256 -15.71 18.55 8.66
CA PRO A 256 -15.50 19.98 8.50
C PRO A 256 -14.28 20.47 9.29
N GLU A 257 -13.59 21.47 8.76
CA GLU A 257 -12.49 22.12 9.45
C GLU A 257 -13.02 22.88 10.67
N HIS A 258 -12.56 22.54 11.87
CA HIS A 258 -12.67 23.48 12.98
C HIS A 258 -11.44 24.39 12.92
N HIS A 259 -11.60 25.58 12.34
CA HIS A 259 -10.71 26.70 12.61
C HIS A 259 -10.72 26.95 14.12
N ARG A 260 -9.73 26.42 14.85
CA ARG A 260 -9.39 26.99 16.15
C ARG A 260 -8.60 28.26 15.88
N GLY A 261 -9.31 29.38 15.83
CA GLY A 261 -8.70 30.69 16.07
C GLY A 261 -8.07 30.67 17.45
N GLY A 262 -6.75 30.54 17.50
CA GLY A 262 -5.94 30.71 18.69
C GLY A 262 -4.77 31.60 18.31
N ALA A 263 -4.80 32.84 18.79
CA ALA A 263 -3.72 33.81 18.63
C ALA A 263 -2.37 33.23 19.09
N PRO A 264 -1.24 33.64 18.47
CA PRO A 264 0.07 33.23 18.95
C PRO A 264 0.29 33.74 20.38
N ALA A 265 0.63 32.83 21.28
CA ALA A 265 1.03 33.17 22.64
C ALA A 265 2.31 34.01 22.58
N SER A 266 2.25 35.20 23.17
CA SER A 266 3.39 36.07 23.40
C SER A 266 4.39 35.38 24.33
N GLU A 267 5.60 35.10 23.83
CA GLU A 267 6.75 34.77 24.67
C GLU A 267 7.19 36.03 25.42
N SER A 268 7.16 35.99 26.76
CA SER A 268 7.88 36.93 27.62
C SER A 268 9.26 36.36 27.96
N PRO A 269 10.35 37.14 27.83
CA PRO A 269 11.69 36.65 28.14
C PRO A 269 11.93 36.70 29.65
N THR A 270 12.35 35.57 30.22
CA THR A 270 12.87 35.50 31.59
C THR A 270 14.24 36.16 31.66
N SER A 271 14.33 37.19 32.52
CA SER A 271 15.57 37.69 33.14
C SER A 271 16.14 36.68 34.13
#